data_AF-A0A7J4TRD8-F1
#
_entry.id   AF-A0A7J4TRD8-F1
#
_cell.length_a   1.000
_cell.length_b   1.000
_cell.length_c   1.000
_cell.angle_alpha   90.00
_cell.angle_beta   90.00
_cell.angle_gamma   90.00
#
_symmetry.space_group_name_H-M   'P 1'
#
loop_
_entity.id
_entity.type
_entity.pdbx_description
1 polymer ?
#
loop_
_entity_poly.entity_id
_entity_poly.type
_entity_poly.pdbx_seq_one_letter_code
_entity_poly.pdbx_strand_id
1 'polypeptide(L)'
;MKLTLILIAITVLFFVFLIVKNLFKKFRNLCALCGAVSLTWIGLLVLLKLNRIQDTTIIALLMGQSTIGLFYLLQAKGKGKNRIMNLLSLPIYLVLTTGALALLTLPEDIKRTLVFLLAVGIIFGGLLMYQTNPPVNRIIKSIIACCKRW
;
A
#
# COMPACT_ATOMS: atom_id res chain seq x y z
N MET A 1 -7.25 16.95 6.16
CA MET A 1 -7.81 15.59 6.39
C MET A 1 -6.73 14.72 7.05
N LYS A 2 -7.04 13.91 8.08
CA LYS A 2 -5.97 13.22 8.83
C LYS A 2 -5.27 12.15 7.98
N LEU A 3 -3.94 12.21 7.92
CA LEU A 3 -3.07 11.28 7.17
C LEU A 3 -3.38 9.81 7.49
N THR A 4 -3.61 9.50 8.77
CA THR A 4 -3.91 8.16 9.24
C THR A 4 -5.17 7.58 8.58
N LEU A 5 -6.18 8.42 8.30
CA LEU A 5 -7.44 8.00 7.68
C LEU A 5 -7.22 7.58 6.23
N ILE A 6 -6.32 8.26 5.52
CA ILE A 6 -5.94 7.93 4.14
C ILE A 6 -5.16 6.61 4.10
N LEU A 7 -4.22 6.40 5.03
CA LEU A 7 -3.51 5.13 5.14
C LEU A 7 -4.44 3.96 5.47
N ILE A 8 -5.40 4.17 6.36
CA ILE A 8 -6.44 3.18 6.67
C ILE A 8 -7.26 2.88 5.42
N ALA A 9 -7.70 3.90 4.68
CA ALA A 9 -8.44 3.71 3.44
C ALA A 9 -7.65 2.89 2.40
N ILE A 10 -6.37 3.22 2.17
CA ILE A 10 -5.51 2.44 1.26
C ILE A 10 -5.39 0.99 1.72
N THR A 11 -5.21 0.76 3.03
CA THR A 11 -5.07 -0.58 3.61
C THR A 11 -6.35 -1.39 3.44
N VAL A 12 -7.51 -0.79 3.73
CA VAL A 12 -8.83 -1.43 3.56
C VAL A 12 -9.08 -1.74 2.09
N LEU A 13 -8.89 -0.76 1.19
CA LEU A 13 -9.05 -0.97 -0.25
C LEU A 13 -8.11 -2.05 -0.77
N PHE A 14 -6.88 -2.13 -0.27
CA PHE A 14 -5.94 -3.18 -0.64
C PHE A 14 -6.51 -4.56 -0.32
N PHE A 15 -7.03 -4.79 0.89
CA PHE A 15 -7.66 -6.06 1.26
C PHE A 15 -8.91 -6.34 0.44
N VAL A 16 -9.76 -5.34 0.19
CA VAL A 16 -10.94 -5.47 -0.68
C VAL A 16 -10.53 -5.93 -2.09
N PHE A 17 -9.53 -5.28 -2.70
CA PHE A 17 -9.02 -5.67 -4.01
C PHE A 17 -8.39 -7.07 -3.99
N LEU A 18 -7.73 -7.46 -2.89
CA LEU A 18 -7.18 -8.80 -2.72
C LEU A 18 -8.27 -9.88 -2.70
N ILE A 19 -9.38 -9.61 -2.00
CA ILE A 19 -10.57 -10.48 -1.97
C ILE A 19 -11.22 -10.55 -3.35
N VAL A 20 -11.48 -9.41 -3.99
CA VAL A 20 -12.06 -9.34 -5.34
C VAL A 20 -11.19 -10.08 -6.35
N LYS A 21 -9.87 -9.96 -6.28
CA LYS A 21 -8.91 -10.70 -7.11
C LYS A 21 -8.99 -12.21 -6.88
N ASN A 22 -9.25 -12.65 -5.66
CA ASN A 22 -9.39 -14.07 -5.33
C ASN A 22 -10.73 -14.64 -5.85
N LEU A 23 -11.81 -13.85 -5.82
CA LEU A 23 -13.12 -14.24 -6.36
C LEU A 23 -13.17 -14.17 -7.90
N PHE A 24 -12.63 -13.11 -8.50
CA PHE A 24 -12.72 -12.88 -9.95
C PHE A 24 -11.39 -13.15 -10.65
N LYS A 25 -11.32 -14.29 -11.36
CA LYS A 25 -10.14 -14.69 -12.15
C LYS A 25 -9.72 -13.65 -13.21
N LYS A 26 -10.65 -12.82 -13.70
CA LYS A 26 -10.40 -11.77 -14.70
C LYS A 26 -9.47 -10.65 -14.18
N PHE A 27 -9.50 -10.36 -12.88
CA PHE A 27 -8.69 -9.31 -12.26
C PHE A 27 -7.36 -9.83 -11.69
N ARG A 28 -6.97 -11.07 -12.02
CA ARG A 28 -5.76 -11.72 -11.47
C ARG A 28 -4.46 -11.03 -11.88
N ASN A 29 -4.46 -10.33 -13.01
CA ASN A 29 -3.29 -9.61 -13.54
C ASN A 29 -3.15 -8.19 -12.98
N LEU A 30 -4.18 -7.64 -12.34
CA LEU A 30 -4.13 -6.30 -11.77
C LEU A 30 -3.43 -6.31 -10.40
N CYS A 31 -2.59 -5.29 -10.18
CA CYS A 31 -1.96 -5.08 -8.89
C CYS A 31 -2.98 -4.52 -7.89
N ALA A 32 -3.28 -5.27 -6.82
CA ALA A 32 -4.22 -4.84 -5.79
C ALA A 32 -3.76 -3.55 -5.10
N LEU A 33 -2.44 -3.35 -4.97
CA LEU A 33 -1.85 -2.14 -4.42
C LEU A 33 -2.01 -0.96 -5.37
N CYS A 34 -1.70 -1.12 -6.66
CA CYS A 34 -1.93 -0.07 -7.66
C CYS A 34 -3.41 0.27 -7.79
N GLY A 35 -4.30 -0.73 -7.75
CA GLY A 35 -5.75 -0.52 -7.79
C GLY A 35 -6.25 0.25 -6.56
N ALA A 36 -5.82 -0.15 -5.37
CA ALA A 36 -6.18 0.52 -4.13
C ALA A 36 -5.70 1.98 -4.10
N VAL A 37 -4.42 2.23 -4.43
CA VAL A 37 -3.85 3.57 -4.47
C VAL A 37 -4.50 4.43 -5.55
N SER A 38 -4.79 3.84 -6.72
CA SER A 38 -5.47 4.55 -7.80
C SER A 38 -6.86 5.00 -7.40
N LEU A 39 -7.64 4.10 -6.81
CA LEU A 39 -8.97 4.43 -6.33
C LEU A 39 -8.93 5.51 -5.23
N THR A 40 -7.95 5.46 -4.31
CA THR A 40 -7.87 6.47 -3.25
C THR A 40 -7.58 7.86 -3.77
N TRP A 41 -6.63 8.04 -4.70
CA TRP A 41 -6.37 9.40 -5.23
C TRP A 41 -7.49 9.89 -6.16
N ILE A 42 -8.11 9.01 -6.94
CA ILE A 42 -9.31 9.35 -7.74
C ILE A 42 -10.45 9.78 -6.81
N GLY A 43 -10.67 9.04 -5.72
CA GLY A 43 -11.67 9.41 -4.71
C GLY A 43 -11.36 10.75 -4.06
N LEU A 44 -10.11 10.96 -3.65
CA LEU A 44 -9.65 12.24 -3.08
C LEU A 44 -9.81 13.40 -4.07
N LEU A 45 -9.56 13.19 -5.37
CA LEU A 45 -9.79 14.19 -6.41
C LEU A 45 -11.27 14.57 -6.54
N VAL A 46 -12.17 13.58 -6.49
CA VAL A 46 -13.60 13.86 -6.53
C VAL A 46 -14.00 14.69 -5.31
N LEU A 47 -13.50 14.33 -4.12
CA LEU A 47 -13.72 15.12 -2.90
C LEU A 47 -13.11 16.53 -2.96
N LEU A 48 -11.96 16.69 -3.63
CA LEU A 48 -11.35 17.99 -3.90
C LEU A 48 -12.25 18.84 -4.81
N LYS A 49 -12.80 18.25 -5.87
CA LYS A 49 -13.74 18.93 -6.79
C LYS A 49 -15.04 19.34 -6.10
N LEU A 50 -15.47 18.59 -5.09
CA LEU A 50 -16.61 18.94 -4.21
C LEU A 50 -16.24 19.96 -3.12
N ASN A 51 -15.03 20.53 -3.15
CA ASN A 51 -14.50 21.50 -2.19
C ASN A 51 -14.55 21.02 -0.72
N ARG A 52 -14.56 19.70 -0.51
CA ARG A 52 -14.60 19.06 0.82
C ARG A 52 -13.22 18.88 1.45
N ILE A 53 -12.14 19.05 0.68
CA ILE A 53 -10.75 18.86 1.12
C ILE A 53 -9.91 20.01 0.56
N GLN A 54 -9.02 20.59 1.38
CA GLN A 54 -8.06 21.61 0.97
C GLN A 54 -6.62 21.07 0.84
N ASP A 55 -6.33 19.91 1.43
CA ASP A 55 -5.02 19.24 1.37
C ASP A 55 -4.75 18.64 -0.02
N THR A 56 -4.09 19.40 -0.90
CA THR A 56 -3.67 18.94 -2.23
C THR A 56 -2.36 18.15 -2.19
N THR A 57 -1.54 18.30 -1.15
CA THR A 57 -0.21 17.68 -1.03
C THR A 57 -0.26 16.16 -1.08
N ILE A 58 -1.23 15.56 -0.38
CA ILE A 58 -1.40 14.10 -0.36
C ILE A 58 -1.86 13.60 -1.73
N ILE A 59 -2.78 14.33 -2.37
CA ILE A 59 -3.28 13.99 -3.72
C ILE A 59 -2.15 14.05 -4.73
N ALA A 60 -1.32 15.11 -4.69
CA ALA A 60 -0.18 15.28 -5.58
C ALA A 60 0.86 14.15 -5.42
N LEU A 61 1.15 13.74 -4.18
CA LEU A 61 2.07 12.65 -3.91
C LEU A 61 1.52 11.29 -4.39
N LEU A 62 0.24 11.00 -4.13
CA LEU A 62 -0.38 9.77 -4.62
C LEU A 62 -0.52 9.77 -6.15
N MET A 63 -0.80 10.91 -6.79
CA MET A 63 -0.88 11.06 -8.24
C MET A 63 0.47 10.82 -8.92
N GLY A 64 1.54 11.41 -8.38
CA GLY A 64 2.88 11.30 -8.96
C GLY A 64 3.42 9.86 -8.94
N GLN A 65 2.92 9.00 -8.06
CA GLN A 65 3.32 7.59 -7.91
C GLN A 65 4.85 7.38 -7.75
N SER A 66 5.62 8.44 -7.49
CA SER A 66 7.08 8.39 -7.37
C SER A 66 7.52 7.45 -6.25
N THR A 67 6.69 7.31 -5.20
CA THR A 67 6.90 6.35 -4.11
C THR A 67 6.74 4.90 -4.58
N ILE A 68 5.85 4.63 -5.54
CA ILE A 68 5.70 3.31 -6.15
C ILE A 68 6.87 3.03 -7.11
N GLY A 69 7.28 4.01 -7.92
CA GLY A 69 8.46 3.89 -8.78
C GLY A 69 9.75 3.62 -7.99
N LEU A 70 9.98 4.37 -6.89
CA LEU A 70 11.12 4.17 -6.00
C LEU A 70 11.05 2.80 -5.31
N PHE A 71 9.85 2.37 -4.90
CA PHE A 71 9.62 1.04 -4.36
C PHE A 71 10.02 -0.08 -5.36
N TYR A 72 9.62 0.04 -6.63
CA TYR A 72 10.02 -0.91 -7.67
C TYR A 72 11.53 -0.90 -7.93
N LEU A 73 12.16 0.27 -7.97
CA LEU A 73 13.62 0.40 -8.11
C LEU A 73 14.38 -0.28 -6.96
N LEU A 74 13.91 -0.12 -5.72
CA LEU A 74 14.46 -0.79 -4.54
C LEU A 74 14.29 -2.31 -4.62
N GLN A 75 13.14 -2.79 -5.11
CA GLN A 75 12.88 -4.20 -5.31
C GLN A 75 13.74 -4.81 -6.44
N ALA A 76 13.99 -4.05 -7.50
CA ALA A 76 14.85 -4.47 -8.61
C ALA A 76 16.33 -4.57 -8.20
N LYS A 77 16.84 -3.60 -7.42
CA LYS A 77 18.22 -3.63 -6.89
C LYS A 77 18.39 -4.68 -5.79
N GLY A 78 17.42 -4.84 -4.92
CA GLY A 78 17.46 -5.80 -3.81
C GLY A 78 17.09 -7.20 -4.28
N LYS A 79 18.00 -7.90 -4.97
CA LYS A 79 17.91 -9.33 -5.38
C LYS A 79 16.46 -9.83 -5.38
N GLY A 80 15.70 -9.55 -6.46
CA GLY A 80 14.26 -9.84 -6.64
C GLY A 80 13.81 -11.32 -6.55
N LYS A 81 14.56 -12.15 -5.83
CA LYS A 81 14.37 -13.57 -5.58
C LYS A 81 13.86 -13.87 -4.16
N ASN A 82 13.96 -12.93 -3.21
CA ASN A 82 13.51 -13.15 -1.84
C ASN A 82 12.00 -12.91 -1.70
N ARG A 83 11.26 -14.02 -1.58
CA ARG A 83 9.81 -14.09 -1.35
C ARG A 83 9.31 -13.18 -0.21
N ILE A 84 10.15 -12.95 0.79
CA ILE A 84 9.91 -12.14 1.97
C ILE A 84 9.82 -10.64 1.61
N MET A 85 10.70 -10.16 0.73
CA MET A 85 10.76 -8.76 0.30
C MET A 85 9.50 -8.37 -0.50
N ASN A 86 9.01 -9.30 -1.32
CA ASN A 86 7.79 -9.13 -2.10
C ASN A 86 6.51 -9.24 -1.24
N LEU A 87 6.60 -9.80 -0.02
CA LEU A 87 5.46 -9.80 0.90
C LEU A 87 5.42 -8.53 1.75
N LEU A 88 6.59 -8.02 2.15
CA LEU A 88 6.72 -6.74 2.85
C LEU A 88 6.50 -5.51 1.95
N SER A 89 6.10 -5.72 0.69
CA SER A 89 5.87 -4.64 -0.26
C SER A 89 4.88 -3.59 0.23
N LEU A 90 3.82 -4.03 0.91
CA LEU A 90 2.80 -3.13 1.45
C LEU A 90 3.29 -2.29 2.65
N PRO A 91 3.85 -2.87 3.72
CA PRO A 91 4.41 -2.07 4.80
C PRO A 91 5.57 -1.19 4.34
N ILE A 92 6.44 -1.66 3.44
CA ILE A 92 7.51 -0.82 2.85
C ILE A 92 6.91 0.36 2.09
N TYR A 93 5.89 0.13 1.27
CA TYR A 93 5.20 1.21 0.55
C TYR A 93 4.56 2.23 1.50
N LEU A 94 3.93 1.77 2.58
CA LEU A 94 3.38 2.64 3.61
C LEU A 94 4.49 3.47 4.27
N VAL A 95 5.62 2.85 4.68
CA VAL A 95 6.80 3.54 5.23
C VAL A 95 7.28 4.61 4.26
N LEU A 96 7.48 4.26 2.99
CA LEU A 96 7.98 5.17 1.97
C LEU A 96 7.05 6.37 1.78
N THR A 97 5.74 6.10 1.72
CA THR A 97 4.72 7.14 1.54
C THR A 97 4.66 8.05 2.76
N THR A 98 4.71 7.50 3.98
CA THR A 98 4.76 8.31 5.20
C THR A 98 6.06 9.09 5.35
N GLY A 99 7.20 8.52 4.95
CA GLY A 99 8.50 9.20 4.98
C GLY A 99 8.54 10.37 3.99
N ALA A 100 8.04 10.16 2.77
CA ALA A 100 7.89 11.22 1.79
C ALA A 100 6.96 12.33 2.29
N LEU A 101 5.81 11.97 2.90
CA LEU A 101 4.89 12.94 3.49
C LEU A 101 5.48 13.69 4.68
N ALA A 102 6.21 13.01 5.57
CA ALA A 102 6.87 13.65 6.71
C ALA A 102 7.94 14.67 6.27
N LEU A 103 8.58 14.42 5.12
CA LEU A 103 9.55 15.35 4.53
C LEU A 103 8.87 16.58 3.91
N LEU A 104 7.68 16.42 3.33
CA LEU A 104 6.93 17.49 2.68
C LEU A 104 6.03 18.28 3.64
N THR A 105 5.54 17.65 4.69
CA THR A 105 4.54 18.21 5.59
C THR A 105 4.76 17.57 6.94
N LEU A 106 5.23 18.30 7.96
CA LEU A 106 5.32 17.77 9.32
C LEU A 106 3.90 17.51 9.84
N PRO A 107 3.42 16.26 9.90
CA PRO A 107 2.06 15.99 10.34
C PRO A 107 2.05 15.96 11.86
N GLU A 108 1.17 16.75 12.48
CA GLU A 108 1.02 16.73 13.95
C GLU A 108 0.59 15.35 14.49
N ASP A 109 -0.04 14.52 13.64
CA ASP A 109 -0.48 13.15 13.94
C ASP A 109 0.59 12.07 13.66
N ILE A 110 1.89 12.42 13.60
CA ILE A 110 2.97 11.45 13.29
C ILE A 110 2.99 10.26 14.26
N LYS A 111 2.71 10.50 15.55
CA LYS A 111 2.70 9.44 16.58
C LYS A 111 1.65 8.37 16.29
N ARG A 112 0.42 8.76 15.94
CA ARG A 112 -0.65 7.82 15.55
C ARG A 112 -0.31 7.06 14.27
N THR A 113 0.28 7.75 13.32
CA THR A 113 0.69 7.16 12.03
C THR A 113 1.79 6.11 12.23
N LEU A 114 2.76 6.37 13.12
CA LEU A 114 3.84 5.44 13.43
C LEU A 114 3.34 4.18 14.16
N VAL A 115 2.41 4.33 15.12
CA VAL A 115 1.76 3.21 15.79
C VAL A 115 0.98 2.35 14.80
N PHE A 116 0.24 2.97 13.88
CA PHE A 116 -0.48 2.24 12.82
C PHE A 116 0.50 1.47 11.91
N LEU A 117 1.61 2.08 11.52
CA LEU A 117 2.63 1.43 10.71
C LEU A 117 3.26 0.23 11.41
N LEU A 118 3.58 0.37 12.70
CA LEU A 118 4.09 -0.73 13.53
C LEU A 118 3.08 -1.86 13.60
N ALA A 119 1.79 -1.56 13.82
CA ALA A 119 0.74 -2.56 13.84
C ALA A 119 0.64 -3.32 12.51
N VAL A 120 0.64 -2.61 11.37
CA VAL A 120 0.63 -3.24 10.03
C VAL A 120 1.89 -4.07 9.80
N GLY A 121 3.06 -3.58 10.22
CA GLY A 121 4.32 -4.29 10.15
C GLY A 121 4.31 -5.59 10.96
N ILE A 122 3.79 -5.56 12.18
CA ILE A 122 3.63 -6.75 13.04
C ILE A 122 2.66 -7.75 12.42
N ILE A 123 1.54 -7.30 11.86
CA ILE A 123 0.58 -8.18 11.17
C ILE A 123 1.26 -8.90 9.99
N PHE A 124 1.96 -8.16 9.13
CA PHE A 124 2.68 -8.76 8.01
C PHE A 124 3.87 -9.65 8.44
N GLY A 125 4.55 -9.28 9.53
CA GLY A 125 5.59 -10.11 10.16
C GLY A 125 5.03 -11.41 10.73
N GLY A 126 3.86 -11.37 11.37
CA GLY A 126 3.13 -12.55 11.84
C GLY A 126 2.69 -13.45 10.67
N LEU A 127 2.19 -12.87 9.57
CA LEU A 127 1.88 -13.59 8.34
C LEU A 127 3.10 -14.33 7.75
N LEU A 128 4.31 -13.77 7.89
CA LEU A 128 5.54 -14.45 7.49
C LEU A 128 5.87 -15.65 8.38
N MET A 129 5.67 -15.56 9.69
CA MET A 129 5.84 -16.71 10.59
C MET A 129 4.83 -17.82 10.29
N TYR A 130 3.59 -17.46 9.99
CA TYR A 130 2.50 -18.40 9.67
C TYR A 130 2.40 -18.80 8.18
N GLN A 131 3.41 -18.47 7.37
CA GLN A 131 3.43 -18.78 5.94
C GLN A 131 3.37 -20.28 5.61
N THR A 132 3.65 -21.14 6.60
CA THR A 132 3.58 -22.60 6.51
C THR A 132 2.13 -23.10 6.33
N ASN A 133 1.12 -22.31 6.72
CA ASN A 133 -0.29 -22.68 6.58
C ASN A 133 -0.80 -22.51 5.13
N PRO A 134 -1.51 -23.51 4.56
CA PRO A 134 -2.00 -23.47 3.17
C PRO A 134 -2.92 -22.27 2.82
N PRO A 135 -3.88 -21.82 3.67
CA PRO A 135 -4.70 -20.65 3.33
C PRO A 135 -3.89 -19.35 3.31
N VAL A 136 -2.95 -19.20 4.26
CA VAL A 136 -2.08 -18.02 4.38
C VAL A 136 -1.12 -17.94 3.18
N ASN A 137 -0.51 -19.07 2.81
CA ASN A 137 0.38 -19.15 1.66
C ASN A 137 -0.32 -18.80 0.33
N ARG A 138 -1.63 -19.07 0.20
CA ARG A 138 -2.43 -18.70 -0.99
C ARG A 138 -2.60 -17.18 -1.09
N ILE A 139 -2.87 -16.51 0.03
CA ILE A 139 -2.98 -15.04 0.11
C ILE A 139 -1.61 -14.41 -0.18
N ILE A 140 -0.54 -14.92 0.44
CA ILE A 140 0.85 -14.50 0.20
C ILE A 140 1.21 -14.60 -1.29
N LYS A 141 0.90 -15.73 -1.96
CA LYS A 141 1.13 -15.87 -3.40
C LYS A 141 0.35 -14.86 -4.23
N SER A 142 -0.88 -14.52 -3.85
CA SER A 142 -1.70 -13.53 -4.55
C SER A 142 -1.15 -12.11 -4.42
N ILE A 143 -0.59 -11.77 -3.25
CA ILE A 143 0.11 -10.50 -2.98
C ILE A 143 1.40 -10.44 -3.79
N ILE A 144 2.24 -11.47 -3.71
CA ILE A 144 3.54 -11.51 -4.43
C ILE A 144 3.34 -11.50 -5.94
N ALA A 145 2.25 -12.10 -6.45
CA ALA A 145 1.92 -12.07 -7.87
C ALA A 145 1.63 -10.65 -8.39
N CYS A 146 1.24 -9.70 -7.53
CA CYS A 146 1.08 -8.29 -7.91
C CYS A 146 2.42 -7.58 -8.17
N CYS A 147 3.51 -8.03 -7.55
CA CYS A 147 4.83 -7.39 -7.66
C CYS A 147 5.82 -8.14 -8.57
N LYS A 148 5.53 -9.38 -8.99
CA LYS A 148 6.48 -10.26 -9.70
C LYS A 148 6.47 -10.14 -11.24
N ARG A 149 5.51 -9.44 -11.85
CA ARG A 149 5.37 -9.33 -13.32
C ARG A 149 5.40 -7.88 -13.79
N TRP A 150 6.58 -7.28 -13.76
CA TRP A 150 6.90 -6.06 -14.49
C TRP A 150 8.33 -6.21 -14.98
#